data_AF-A0A943YYQ8-F1
#
_entry.id   AF-A0A943YYQ8-F1
#
_cell.length_a   1.000
_cell.length_b   1.000
_cell.length_c   1.000
_cell.angle_alpha   90.00
_cell.angle_beta   90.00
_cell.angle_gamma   90.00
#
_symmetry.space_group_name_H-M   'P 1'
#
loop_
_entity.id
_entity.type
_entity.pdbx_description
1 polymer ?
#
loop_
_entity_poly.entity_id
_entity_poly.type
_entity_poly.pdbx_seq_one_letter_code
_entity_poly.pdbx_strand_id
1 'polypeptide(L)'
;MDFSQLFAIAVFVVVMAAIMTEKVHRTLAALAGTAVLLIAHVMTFETAVSHIDYNTLGVLFGMMLFVAVVRESGLFEFLAIKTAKAAKGNPWRIMVLFAVLTAVLSAFLDNVTTVLLIGPMTLTICKLLDINPIPYFLIEIMASNIGGTATLIGDPPNIMIGSAAGFTFADFIAVDAPAVLVIMAAVIAVYYVVFGRSMQVSEGDRRRVMELDEREQIHDGRLMKQSIVVLAFVVVGFMFHGTLGIESSVVAMTAAAVLLLISRRDITKALVHVEWTTLAFFAGLFIIVGGLAETGTID
;
A
#
# COMPACT_ATOMS: atom_id res chain seq x y z
N MET A 1 -18.40 26.37 -22.58
CA MET A 1 -17.06 26.04 -22.05
C MET A 1 -16.09 27.06 -22.59
N ASP A 2 -15.30 27.66 -21.72
CA ASP A 2 -14.21 28.55 -22.10
C ASP A 2 -13.06 27.76 -22.75
N PHE A 3 -12.20 28.42 -23.54
CA PHE A 3 -11.04 27.79 -24.15
C PHE A 3 -10.13 27.15 -23.10
N SER A 4 -9.93 27.83 -21.97
CA SER A 4 -9.13 27.32 -20.84
C SER A 4 -9.72 26.04 -20.25
N GLN A 5 -11.05 25.96 -20.10
CA GLN A 5 -11.76 24.75 -19.65
C GLN A 5 -11.57 23.59 -20.63
N LEU A 6 -11.79 23.84 -21.93
CA LEU A 6 -11.65 22.80 -22.95
C LEU A 6 -10.20 22.31 -23.05
N PHE A 7 -9.24 23.21 -22.92
CA PHE A 7 -7.82 22.88 -22.93
C PHE A 7 -7.42 22.05 -21.71
N ALA A 8 -7.84 22.44 -20.50
CA ALA A 8 -7.57 21.68 -19.29
C ALA A 8 -8.16 20.26 -19.35
N ILE A 9 -9.40 20.12 -19.85
CA ILE A 9 -10.02 18.81 -20.07
C ILE A 9 -9.26 17.99 -21.08
N ALA A 10 -8.85 18.59 -22.20
CA ALA A 10 -8.10 17.88 -23.23
C ALA A 10 -6.77 17.34 -22.66
N VAL A 11 -6.05 18.15 -21.88
CA VAL A 11 -4.81 17.71 -21.20
C VAL A 11 -5.12 16.57 -20.22
N PHE A 12 -6.13 16.71 -19.37
CA PHE A 12 -6.53 15.66 -18.43
C PHE A 12 -6.85 14.34 -19.14
N VAL A 13 -7.68 14.37 -20.19
CA VAL A 13 -8.07 13.18 -20.95
C VAL A 13 -6.86 12.52 -21.62
N VAL A 14 -5.95 13.32 -22.19
CA VAL A 14 -4.71 12.80 -22.79
C VAL A 14 -3.82 12.14 -21.75
N VAL A 15 -3.65 12.75 -20.57
CA VAL A 15 -2.87 12.17 -19.47
C VAL A 15 -3.52 10.88 -18.98
N MET A 16 -4.83 10.85 -18.77
CA MET A 16 -5.56 9.65 -18.37
C MET A 16 -5.42 8.54 -19.42
N ALA A 17 -5.54 8.85 -20.71
CA ALA A 17 -5.33 7.88 -21.78
C ALA A 17 -3.88 7.36 -21.81
N ALA A 18 -2.88 8.22 -21.58
CA ALA A 18 -1.49 7.82 -21.50
C ALA A 18 -1.22 6.89 -20.31
N ILE A 19 -1.84 7.15 -19.15
CA ILE A 19 -1.77 6.28 -17.97
C ILE A 19 -2.45 4.94 -18.25
N MET A 20 -3.68 4.94 -18.78
CA MET A 20 -4.46 3.72 -19.06
C MET A 20 -3.82 2.82 -20.11
N THR A 21 -3.12 3.39 -21.09
CA THR A 21 -2.44 2.60 -22.13
C THR A 21 -1.12 2.01 -21.66
N GLU A 22 -0.60 2.42 -20.50
CA GLU A 22 0.69 2.03 -19.92
C GLU A 22 1.91 2.15 -20.86
N LYS A 23 1.75 2.82 -22.02
CA LYS A 23 2.83 3.05 -22.99
C LYS A 23 3.85 4.06 -22.49
N VAL A 24 3.45 4.92 -21.57
CA VAL A 24 4.27 5.95 -20.93
C VAL A 24 4.18 5.73 -19.42
N HIS A 25 5.31 5.89 -18.72
CA HIS A 25 5.35 5.79 -17.27
C HIS A 25 4.35 6.78 -16.64
N ARG A 26 3.46 6.32 -15.75
CA ARG A 26 2.39 7.13 -15.15
C ARG A 26 2.87 8.47 -14.58
N THR A 27 4.00 8.45 -13.86
CA THR A 27 4.65 9.65 -13.29
C THR A 27 5.05 10.64 -14.38
N LEU A 28 5.64 10.16 -15.49
CA LEU A 28 6.04 11.02 -16.59
C LEU A 28 4.83 11.66 -17.25
N ALA A 29 3.75 10.90 -17.47
CA ALA A 29 2.50 11.43 -18.00
C ALA A 29 1.91 12.54 -17.11
N ALA A 30 1.87 12.33 -15.80
CA ALA A 30 1.37 13.32 -14.83
C ALA A 30 2.25 14.59 -14.79
N LEU A 31 3.57 14.45 -14.77
CA LEU A 31 4.49 15.61 -14.77
C LEU A 31 4.47 16.37 -16.10
N ALA A 32 4.37 15.65 -17.24
CA ALA A 32 4.24 16.29 -18.54
C ALA A 32 2.93 17.06 -18.67
N GLY A 33 1.80 16.48 -18.22
CA GLY A 33 0.51 17.18 -18.18
C GLY A 33 0.56 18.43 -17.31
N THR A 34 1.17 18.33 -16.13
CA THR A 34 1.43 19.46 -15.24
C THR A 34 2.22 20.57 -15.94
N ALA A 35 3.33 20.22 -16.59
CA ALA A 35 4.16 21.18 -17.31
C ALA A 35 3.38 21.87 -18.44
N VAL A 36 2.55 21.12 -19.18
CA VAL A 36 1.71 21.68 -20.26
C VAL A 36 0.70 22.69 -19.71
N LEU A 37 0.03 22.41 -18.59
CA LEU A 37 -0.93 23.34 -17.97
C LEU A 37 -0.24 24.64 -17.51
N LEU A 38 0.95 24.52 -16.92
CA LEU A 38 1.74 25.67 -16.45
C LEU A 38 2.28 26.51 -17.60
N ILE A 39 2.85 25.88 -18.64
CA ILE A 39 3.36 26.60 -19.83
C ILE A 39 2.22 27.31 -20.55
N ALA A 40 1.05 26.68 -20.64
CA ALA A 40 -0.15 27.28 -21.22
C ALA A 40 -0.80 28.36 -20.33
N HIS A 41 -0.26 28.63 -19.13
CA HIS A 41 -0.78 29.61 -18.17
C HIS A 41 -2.25 29.36 -17.80
N VAL A 42 -2.67 28.08 -17.75
CA VAL A 42 -3.99 27.71 -17.23
C VAL A 42 -4.10 28.08 -15.75
N MET A 43 -2.97 27.99 -15.03
CA MET A 43 -2.81 28.45 -13.65
C MET A 43 -1.37 28.92 -13.42
N THR A 44 -1.15 29.65 -12.34
CA THR A 44 0.20 30.02 -11.89
C THR A 44 0.91 28.85 -11.21
N PHE A 45 2.23 28.90 -11.11
CA PHE A 45 2.99 27.92 -10.34
C PHE A 45 2.58 27.87 -8.86
N GLU A 46 2.29 29.04 -8.27
CA GLU A 46 1.86 29.14 -6.87
C GLU A 46 0.48 28.47 -6.66
N THR A 47 -0.47 28.73 -7.57
CA THR A 47 -1.78 28.06 -7.58
C THR A 47 -1.62 26.55 -7.76
N ALA A 48 -0.77 26.10 -8.69
CA ALA A 48 -0.52 24.69 -8.89
C ALA A 48 -0.02 24.00 -7.62
N VAL A 49 0.99 24.59 -6.97
CA VAL A 49 1.54 24.06 -5.72
C VAL A 49 0.48 24.05 -4.61
N SER A 50 -0.42 25.03 -4.57
CA SER A 50 -1.51 25.07 -3.58
C SER A 50 -2.55 23.95 -3.75
N HIS A 51 -2.68 23.36 -4.94
CA HIS A 51 -3.54 22.20 -5.17
C HIS A 51 -2.91 20.87 -4.73
N ILE A 52 -1.61 20.84 -4.41
CA ILE A 52 -0.98 19.62 -3.92
C ILE A 52 -1.49 19.30 -2.51
N ASP A 53 -2.07 18.12 -2.35
CA ASP A 53 -2.42 17.61 -1.02
C ASP A 53 -1.17 17.08 -0.29
N TYR A 54 -0.61 17.96 0.54
CA TYR A 54 0.53 17.64 1.41
C TYR A 54 0.20 16.67 2.53
N ASN A 55 -1.07 16.56 2.95
CA ASN A 55 -1.47 15.52 3.88
C ASN A 55 -1.26 14.16 3.21
N THR A 56 -1.80 13.97 2.00
CA THR A 56 -1.64 12.72 1.26
C THR A 56 -0.17 12.38 1.02
N LEU A 57 0.63 13.33 0.51
CA LEU A 57 2.06 13.09 0.26
C LEU A 57 2.84 12.79 1.56
N GLY A 58 2.52 13.48 2.65
CA GLY A 58 3.15 13.26 3.95
C GLY A 58 2.84 11.90 4.57
N VAL A 59 1.59 11.42 4.43
CA VAL A 59 1.21 10.05 4.83
C VAL A 59 2.01 9.02 4.04
N LEU A 60 2.00 9.13 2.71
CA LEU A 60 2.71 8.19 1.83
C LEU A 60 4.21 8.15 2.15
N PHE A 61 4.85 9.32 2.24
CA PHE A 61 6.27 9.42 2.56
C PHE A 61 6.58 8.82 3.94
N GLY A 62 5.81 9.18 4.98
CA GLY A 62 6.00 8.67 6.34
C GLY A 62 5.86 7.15 6.41
N MET A 63 4.82 6.60 5.77
CA MET A 63 4.59 5.15 5.77
C MET A 63 5.64 4.39 4.97
N MET A 64 6.05 4.87 3.79
CA MET A 64 7.14 4.25 3.02
C MET A 64 8.45 4.23 3.81
N LEU A 65 8.79 5.33 4.48
CA LEU A 65 10.00 5.44 5.30
C LEU A 65 9.92 4.51 6.54
N PHE A 66 8.75 4.45 7.19
CA PHE A 66 8.50 3.52 8.29
C PHE A 66 8.70 2.07 7.84
N VAL A 67 8.05 1.65 6.75
CA VAL A 67 8.13 0.27 6.24
C VAL A 67 9.54 -0.09 5.80
N ALA A 68 10.27 0.83 5.17
CA ALA A 68 11.67 0.63 4.80
C ALA A 68 12.53 0.20 5.99
N VAL A 69 12.32 0.82 7.16
CA VAL A 69 13.02 0.48 8.40
C VAL A 69 12.49 -0.82 9.01
N VAL A 70 11.18 -1.03 9.03
CA VAL A 70 10.57 -2.24 9.61
C VAL A 70 11.06 -3.49 8.87
N ARG A 71 11.20 -3.43 7.55
CA ARG A 71 11.68 -4.54 6.73
C ARG A 71 13.06 -5.04 7.16
N GLU A 72 13.96 -4.16 7.58
CA GLU A 72 15.31 -4.57 8.03
C GLU A 72 15.29 -5.49 9.27
N SER A 73 14.17 -5.54 10.01
CA SER A 73 14.04 -6.42 11.18
C SER A 73 13.77 -7.88 10.84
N GLY A 74 13.31 -8.18 9.62
CA GLY A 74 12.83 -9.51 9.23
C GLY A 74 11.42 -9.85 9.74
N LEU A 75 10.65 -8.83 10.17
CA LEU A 75 9.30 -9.01 10.71
C LEU A 75 8.36 -9.72 9.73
N PHE A 76 8.40 -9.35 8.45
CA PHE A 76 7.48 -9.88 7.45
C PHE A 76 7.79 -11.33 7.10
N GLU A 77 9.07 -11.65 6.97
CA GLU A 77 9.58 -12.99 6.73
C GLU A 77 9.25 -13.91 7.91
N PHE A 78 9.47 -13.44 9.14
CA PHE A 78 9.04 -14.14 10.35
C PHE A 78 7.54 -14.44 10.36
N LEU A 79 6.70 -13.45 10.04
CA LEU A 79 5.24 -13.62 10.00
C LEU A 79 4.82 -14.63 8.93
N ALA A 80 5.42 -14.58 7.73
CA ALA A 80 5.12 -15.50 6.65
C ALA A 80 5.45 -16.96 7.02
N ILE A 81 6.64 -17.24 7.56
CA ILE A 81 7.01 -18.60 7.98
C ILE A 81 6.11 -19.08 9.12
N LYS A 82 5.89 -18.24 10.14
CA LYS A 82 5.02 -18.59 11.27
C LYS A 82 3.61 -18.93 10.81
N THR A 83 3.09 -18.19 9.83
CA THR A 83 1.77 -18.41 9.22
C THR A 83 1.74 -19.72 8.42
N ALA A 84 2.79 -20.02 7.64
CA ALA A 84 2.90 -21.28 6.92
C ALA A 84 2.99 -22.50 7.86
N LYS A 85 3.71 -22.38 8.97
CA LYS A 85 3.79 -23.43 10.01
C LYS A 85 2.46 -23.63 10.74
N ALA A 86 1.72 -22.55 11.01
CA ALA A 86 0.38 -22.63 11.58
C ALA A 86 -0.60 -23.42 10.67
N ALA A 87 -0.39 -23.36 9.34
CA ALA A 87 -1.12 -24.16 8.37
C ALA A 87 -0.76 -25.66 8.37
N LYS A 88 0.29 -26.06 9.10
CA LYS A 88 0.85 -27.43 9.13
C LYS A 88 1.25 -27.95 7.74
N GLY A 89 1.78 -27.07 6.88
CA GLY A 89 2.18 -27.44 5.52
C GLY A 89 1.01 -27.70 4.56
N ASN A 90 -0.25 -27.55 4.98
CA ASN A 90 -1.39 -27.76 4.09
C ASN A 90 -1.49 -26.61 3.06
N PRO A 91 -1.37 -26.87 1.75
CA PRO A 91 -1.25 -25.81 0.74
C PRO A 91 -2.46 -24.88 0.73
N TRP A 92 -3.67 -25.43 0.78
CA TRP A 92 -4.90 -24.64 0.82
C TRP A 92 -4.94 -23.71 2.04
N ARG A 93 -4.62 -24.23 3.22
CA ARG A 93 -4.58 -23.41 4.45
C ARG A 93 -3.50 -22.34 4.38
N ILE A 94 -2.33 -22.65 3.81
CA ILE A 94 -1.27 -21.65 3.60
C ILE A 94 -1.80 -20.53 2.71
N MET A 95 -2.46 -20.88 1.60
CA MET A 95 -2.99 -19.87 0.67
C MET A 95 -4.00 -18.94 1.36
N VAL A 96 -4.95 -19.51 2.11
CA VAL A 96 -5.93 -18.71 2.87
C VAL A 96 -5.25 -17.83 3.90
N LEU A 97 -4.31 -18.38 4.67
CA LEU A 97 -3.64 -17.62 5.71
C LEU A 97 -2.71 -16.55 5.14
N PHE A 98 -2.09 -16.79 3.98
CA PHE A 98 -1.28 -15.79 3.27
C PHE A 98 -2.17 -14.69 2.71
N ALA A 99 -3.32 -15.03 2.11
CA ALA A 99 -4.30 -14.03 1.68
C ALA A 99 -4.76 -13.16 2.85
N VAL A 100 -5.09 -13.75 4.01
CA VAL A 100 -5.49 -13.00 5.22
C VAL A 100 -4.35 -12.16 5.76
N LEU A 101 -3.13 -12.71 5.86
CA LEU A 101 -1.94 -11.97 6.29
C LEU A 101 -1.69 -10.77 5.37
N THR A 102 -1.72 -10.98 4.06
CA THR A 102 -1.55 -9.94 3.05
C THR A 102 -2.62 -8.87 3.17
N ALA A 103 -3.90 -9.23 3.30
CA ALA A 103 -4.98 -8.25 3.48
C ALA A 103 -4.81 -7.42 4.75
N VAL A 104 -4.43 -8.05 5.87
CA VAL A 104 -4.20 -7.34 7.14
C VAL A 104 -2.99 -6.43 7.05
N LEU A 105 -1.89 -6.86 6.43
CA LEU A 105 -0.71 -6.02 6.25
C LEU A 105 -1.02 -4.84 5.32
N SER A 106 -1.70 -5.08 4.20
CA SER A 106 -2.12 -4.03 3.25
C SER A 106 -3.10 -3.02 3.84
N ALA A 107 -3.88 -3.41 4.86
CA ALA A 107 -4.74 -2.47 5.57
C ALA A 107 -3.93 -1.36 6.29
N PHE A 108 -2.63 -1.55 6.50
CA PHE A 108 -1.77 -0.57 7.17
C PHE A 108 -0.55 -0.14 6.34
N LEU A 109 -0.23 -0.86 5.28
CA LEU A 109 0.92 -0.66 4.42
C LEU A 109 0.45 -0.49 2.97
N ASP A 110 1.26 0.10 2.11
CA ASP A 110 0.88 0.18 0.70
C ASP A 110 0.86 -1.20 0.04
N ASN A 111 -0.03 -1.34 -0.95
CA ASN A 111 -0.33 -2.60 -1.62
C ASN A 111 0.88 -3.23 -2.30
N VAL A 112 1.67 -2.41 -3.02
CA VAL A 112 2.84 -2.86 -3.78
C VAL A 112 3.90 -3.39 -2.82
N THR A 113 4.21 -2.63 -1.77
CA THR A 113 5.19 -3.02 -0.77
C THR A 113 4.77 -4.29 -0.05
N THR A 114 3.49 -4.44 0.31
CA THR A 114 3.01 -5.67 0.97
C THR A 114 3.25 -6.91 0.12
N VAL A 115 2.91 -6.86 -1.17
CA VAL A 115 3.13 -8.00 -2.09
C VAL A 115 4.62 -8.25 -2.32
N LEU A 116 5.45 -7.21 -2.43
CA LEU A 116 6.90 -7.36 -2.59
C LEU A 116 7.60 -7.91 -1.34
N LEU A 117 7.03 -7.68 -0.15
CA LEU A 117 7.54 -8.22 1.11
C LEU A 117 7.17 -9.69 1.32
N ILE A 118 5.90 -10.05 1.07
CA ILE A 118 5.42 -11.43 1.24
C ILE A 118 5.87 -12.32 0.07
N GLY A 119 5.98 -11.78 -1.14
CA GLY A 119 6.26 -12.51 -2.36
C GLY A 119 7.49 -13.43 -2.34
N PRO A 120 8.68 -12.99 -1.85
CA PRO A 120 9.84 -13.87 -1.69
C PRO A 120 9.55 -15.09 -0.82
N MET A 121 8.76 -14.91 0.23
CA MET A 121 8.37 -15.98 1.14
C MET A 121 7.33 -16.90 0.50
N THR A 122 6.35 -16.35 -0.20
CA THR A 122 5.40 -17.12 -1.00
C THR A 122 6.10 -18.01 -2.00
N LEU A 123 7.06 -17.46 -2.73
CA LEU A 123 7.87 -18.24 -3.67
C LEU A 123 8.68 -19.34 -2.97
N THR A 124 9.28 -19.03 -1.82
CA THR A 124 10.05 -19.99 -1.02
C THR A 124 9.18 -21.14 -0.53
N ILE A 125 8.02 -20.85 0.06
CA ILE A 125 7.08 -21.86 0.55
C ILE A 125 6.53 -22.71 -0.60
N CYS A 126 6.18 -22.09 -1.73
CA CYS A 126 5.70 -22.83 -2.91
C CYS A 126 6.78 -23.78 -3.45
N LYS A 127 8.05 -23.34 -3.49
CA LYS A 127 9.18 -24.21 -3.88
C LYS A 127 9.41 -25.36 -2.92
N LEU A 128 9.27 -25.14 -1.61
CA LEU A 128 9.40 -26.21 -0.61
C LEU A 128 8.27 -27.23 -0.71
N LEU A 129 7.08 -26.79 -1.10
CA LEU A 129 5.89 -27.62 -1.30
C LEU A 129 5.79 -28.25 -2.70
N ASP A 130 6.71 -27.92 -3.60
CA ASP A 130 6.70 -28.30 -5.03
C ASP A 130 5.36 -27.96 -5.74
N ILE A 131 4.86 -26.74 -5.52
CA ILE A 131 3.61 -26.24 -6.11
C ILE A 131 3.83 -24.99 -6.94
N ASN A 132 2.92 -24.78 -7.91
CA ASN A 132 2.92 -23.57 -8.73
C ASN A 132 2.61 -22.33 -7.85
N PRO A 133 3.49 -21.30 -7.81
CA PRO A 133 3.26 -20.10 -7.01
C PRO A 133 2.24 -19.13 -7.60
N ILE A 134 1.87 -19.27 -8.88
CA ILE A 134 0.99 -18.31 -9.57
C ILE A 134 -0.35 -18.11 -8.85
N PRO A 135 -1.11 -19.15 -8.44
CA PRO A 135 -2.37 -18.95 -7.72
C PRO A 135 -2.21 -18.22 -6.38
N TYR A 136 -1.08 -18.42 -5.69
CA TYR A 136 -0.78 -17.74 -4.43
C TYR A 136 -0.53 -16.25 -4.66
N PHE A 137 0.28 -15.90 -5.65
CA PHE A 137 0.48 -14.50 -6.00
C PHE A 137 -0.82 -13.82 -6.44
N LEU A 138 -1.66 -14.49 -7.23
CA LEU A 138 -2.92 -13.91 -7.67
C LEU A 138 -3.85 -13.62 -6.48
N ILE A 139 -4.02 -14.56 -5.54
CA ILE A 139 -4.86 -14.29 -4.37
C ILE A 139 -4.24 -13.25 -3.44
N GLU A 140 -2.91 -13.20 -3.31
CA GLU A 140 -2.22 -12.18 -2.52
C GLU A 140 -2.38 -10.79 -3.12
N ILE A 141 -2.26 -10.64 -4.44
CA ILE A 141 -2.51 -9.37 -5.12
C ILE A 141 -3.96 -8.93 -4.92
N MET A 142 -4.92 -9.84 -5.09
CA MET A 142 -6.34 -9.52 -4.84
C MET A 142 -6.57 -9.14 -3.38
N ALA A 143 -6.05 -9.93 -2.44
CA ALA A 143 -6.19 -9.70 -1.00
C ALA A 143 -5.49 -8.42 -0.54
N SER A 144 -4.36 -8.06 -1.15
CA SER A 144 -3.65 -6.80 -0.93
C SER A 144 -4.55 -5.62 -1.28
N ASN A 145 -5.09 -5.59 -2.51
CA ASN A 145 -6.02 -4.53 -2.92
C ASN A 145 -7.27 -4.47 -2.03
N ILE A 146 -7.92 -5.62 -1.79
CA ILE A 146 -9.14 -5.70 -0.97
C ILE A 146 -8.87 -5.26 0.48
N GLY A 147 -7.77 -5.72 1.07
CA GLY A 147 -7.38 -5.35 2.43
C GLY A 147 -6.98 -3.88 2.54
N GLY A 148 -6.26 -3.35 1.55
CA GLY A 148 -5.87 -1.94 1.49
C GLY A 148 -7.07 -1.01 1.39
N THR A 149 -8.15 -1.44 0.72
CA THR A 149 -9.41 -0.68 0.69
C THR A 149 -10.07 -0.55 2.07
N ALA A 150 -9.79 -1.43 3.03
CA ALA A 150 -10.44 -1.42 4.34
C ALA A 150 -10.15 -0.17 5.19
N THR A 151 -9.08 0.56 4.88
CA THR A 151 -8.63 1.70 5.69
C THR A 151 -8.26 2.91 4.84
N LEU A 152 -8.23 4.07 5.47
CA LEU A 152 -7.85 5.33 4.84
C LEU A 152 -6.44 5.29 4.22
N ILE A 153 -5.51 4.47 4.72
CA ILE A 153 -4.08 4.55 4.39
C ILE A 153 -3.63 3.45 3.43
N GLY A 154 -4.36 2.34 3.36
CA GLY A 154 -3.92 1.17 2.61
C GLY A 154 -3.69 1.43 1.11
N ASP A 155 -4.36 2.45 0.55
CA ASP A 155 -4.12 2.87 -0.83
C ASP A 155 -4.20 4.40 -0.98
N PRO A 156 -3.39 5.03 -1.84
CA PRO A 156 -3.44 6.48 -2.04
C PRO A 156 -4.81 7.06 -2.45
N PRO A 157 -5.64 6.40 -3.30
CA PRO A 157 -6.99 6.87 -3.59
C PRO A 157 -7.85 7.02 -2.34
N ASN A 158 -7.68 6.16 -1.33
CA ASN A 158 -8.43 6.25 -0.08
C ASN A 158 -8.02 7.51 0.69
N ILE A 159 -6.71 7.80 0.76
CA ILE A 159 -6.20 9.01 1.39
C ILE A 159 -6.75 10.25 0.68
N MET A 160 -6.75 10.26 -0.65
CA MET A 160 -7.31 11.34 -1.46
C MET A 160 -8.81 11.57 -1.17
N ILE A 161 -9.60 10.48 -1.13
CA ILE A 161 -11.04 10.56 -0.82
C ILE A 161 -11.24 11.07 0.61
N GLY A 162 -10.50 10.54 1.59
CA GLY A 162 -10.66 10.95 2.98
C GLY A 162 -10.22 12.39 3.24
N SER A 163 -9.16 12.84 2.57
CA SER A 163 -8.71 14.24 2.62
C SER A 163 -9.75 15.18 2.00
N ALA A 164 -10.26 14.85 0.80
CA ALA A 164 -11.24 15.69 0.10
C ALA A 164 -12.62 15.71 0.78
N ALA A 165 -13.07 14.58 1.32
CA ALA A 165 -14.37 14.45 1.99
C ALA A 165 -14.33 14.72 3.50
N GLY A 166 -13.13 14.91 4.09
CA GLY A 166 -12.94 15.08 5.52
C GLY A 166 -13.25 13.81 6.35
N PHE A 167 -13.15 12.62 5.74
CA PHE A 167 -13.38 11.37 6.45
C PHE A 167 -12.18 10.98 7.31
N THR A 168 -12.46 10.48 8.50
CA THR A 168 -11.46 9.98 9.43
C THR A 168 -11.10 8.52 9.13
N PHE A 169 -10.01 8.04 9.72
CA PHE A 169 -9.62 6.63 9.63
C PHE A 169 -10.70 5.69 10.20
N ALA A 170 -11.45 6.16 11.21
CA ALA A 170 -12.56 5.41 11.80
C ALA A 170 -13.77 5.28 10.86
N ASP A 171 -14.06 6.31 10.07
CA ASP A 171 -15.17 6.29 9.11
C ASP A 171 -14.95 5.24 8.03
N PHE A 172 -13.74 5.17 7.47
CA PHE A 172 -13.35 4.12 6.51
C PHE A 172 -13.51 2.73 7.11
N ILE A 173 -12.99 2.49 8.32
CA ILE A 173 -13.13 1.17 8.95
C ILE A 173 -14.60 0.80 9.19
N ALA A 174 -15.41 1.76 9.63
CA ALA A 174 -16.82 1.48 9.94
C ALA A 174 -17.63 1.08 8.70
N VAL A 175 -17.29 1.62 7.53
CA VAL A 175 -18.03 1.40 6.27
C VAL A 175 -17.39 0.29 5.42
N ASP A 176 -16.08 0.36 5.18
CA ASP A 176 -15.40 -0.50 4.23
C ASP A 176 -14.96 -1.84 4.84
N ALA A 177 -14.58 -1.89 6.12
CA ALA A 177 -14.13 -3.14 6.72
C ALA A 177 -15.19 -4.26 6.67
N PRO A 178 -16.50 -4.00 6.93
CA PRO A 178 -17.55 -5.00 6.74
C PRO A 178 -17.64 -5.49 5.29
N ALA A 179 -17.56 -4.58 4.31
CA ALA A 179 -17.60 -4.94 2.89
C ALA A 179 -16.37 -5.78 2.49
N VAL A 180 -15.18 -5.39 2.97
CA VAL A 180 -13.93 -6.12 2.77
C VAL A 180 -14.00 -7.54 3.32
N LEU A 181 -14.59 -7.76 4.49
CA LEU A 181 -14.77 -9.11 5.04
C LEU A 181 -15.64 -9.99 4.13
N VAL A 182 -16.73 -9.43 3.58
CA VAL A 182 -17.62 -10.13 2.64
C VAL A 182 -16.89 -10.44 1.34
N ILE A 183 -16.17 -9.47 0.77
CA ILE A 183 -15.42 -9.62 -0.48
C ILE A 183 -14.29 -10.65 -0.31
N MET A 184 -13.54 -10.59 0.80
CA MET A 184 -12.50 -11.58 1.12
C MET A 184 -13.08 -13.00 1.21
N ALA A 185 -14.22 -13.15 1.89
CA ALA A 185 -14.90 -14.45 1.98
C ALA A 185 -15.32 -14.95 0.59
N ALA A 186 -15.87 -14.08 -0.26
CA ALA A 186 -16.24 -14.41 -1.63
C ALA A 186 -15.03 -14.82 -2.48
N VAL A 187 -13.93 -14.06 -2.43
CA VAL A 187 -12.68 -14.36 -3.16
C VAL A 187 -12.10 -15.69 -2.70
N ILE A 188 -12.00 -15.93 -1.38
CA ILE A 188 -11.53 -17.21 -0.85
C ILE A 188 -12.43 -18.36 -1.32
N ALA A 189 -13.76 -18.18 -1.33
CA ALA A 189 -14.68 -19.21 -1.83
C ALA A 189 -14.48 -19.51 -3.32
N VAL A 190 -14.28 -18.50 -4.16
CA VAL A 190 -13.97 -18.67 -5.59
C VAL A 190 -12.65 -19.43 -5.76
N TYR A 191 -11.61 -19.04 -5.03
CA TYR A 191 -10.30 -19.73 -5.08
C TYR A 191 -10.37 -21.17 -4.56
N TYR A 192 -11.25 -21.46 -3.60
CA TYR A 192 -11.48 -22.83 -3.15
C TYR A 192 -12.02 -23.71 -4.27
N VAL A 193 -13.01 -23.21 -5.02
CA VAL A 193 -13.64 -23.94 -6.11
C VAL A 193 -12.68 -24.13 -7.29
N VAL A 194 -11.92 -23.10 -7.65
CA VAL A 194 -11.04 -23.11 -8.82
C VAL A 194 -9.73 -23.85 -8.56
N PHE A 195 -9.07 -23.60 -7.43
CA PHE A 195 -7.73 -24.11 -7.15
C PHE A 195 -7.67 -25.03 -5.92
N GLY A 196 -8.45 -24.75 -4.87
CA GLY A 196 -8.35 -25.44 -3.58
C GLY A 196 -8.64 -26.94 -3.64
N ARG A 197 -9.49 -27.38 -4.56
CA ARG A 197 -9.88 -28.80 -4.71
C ARG A 197 -8.79 -29.71 -5.29
N SER A 198 -7.79 -29.13 -5.97
CA SER A 198 -6.73 -29.89 -6.67
C SER A 198 -5.37 -29.84 -5.97
N MET A 199 -5.25 -29.14 -4.83
CA MET A 199 -3.98 -29.00 -4.12
C MET A 199 -3.69 -30.24 -3.25
N GLN A 200 -2.85 -31.13 -3.76
CA GLN A 200 -2.27 -32.23 -3.00
C GLN A 200 -0.77 -32.06 -2.93
N VAL A 201 -0.19 -32.28 -1.75
CA VAL A 201 1.26 -32.18 -1.51
C VAL A 201 1.68 -33.36 -0.63
N SER A 202 2.88 -33.87 -0.87
CA SER A 202 3.42 -35.01 -0.15
C SER A 202 3.68 -34.67 1.33
N GLU A 203 3.63 -35.67 2.21
CA GLU A 203 3.99 -35.49 3.62
C GLU A 203 5.47 -35.07 3.80
N GLY A 204 6.34 -35.45 2.87
CA GLY A 204 7.75 -35.04 2.86
C GLY A 204 7.90 -33.53 2.65
N ASP A 205 7.18 -32.96 1.69
CA ASP A 205 7.23 -31.53 1.40
C ASP A 205 6.57 -30.69 2.49
N ARG A 206 5.48 -31.20 3.09
CA ARG A 206 4.89 -30.59 4.30
C ARG A 206 5.90 -30.49 5.42
N ARG A 207 6.70 -31.55 5.63
CA ARG A 207 7.72 -31.59 6.68
C ARG A 207 8.82 -30.57 6.45
N ARG A 208 9.24 -30.33 5.20
CA ARG A 208 10.24 -29.30 4.85
C ARG A 208 9.81 -27.90 5.28
N VAL A 209 8.51 -27.57 5.14
CA VAL A 209 7.96 -26.29 5.65
C VAL A 209 7.96 -26.24 7.17
N MET A 210 7.68 -27.36 7.84
CA MET A 210 7.68 -27.44 9.30
C MET A 210 9.08 -27.37 9.91
N GLU A 211 10.10 -27.76 9.15
CA GLU A 211 11.51 -27.70 9.52
C GLU A 211 12.11 -26.30 9.41
N LEU A 212 11.42 -25.34 8.78
CA LEU A 212 11.82 -23.94 8.80
C LEU A 212 11.82 -23.40 10.23
N ASP A 213 12.88 -22.70 10.60
CA ASP A 213 12.91 -21.89 11.82
C ASP A 213 12.58 -20.43 11.47
N GLU A 214 11.40 -19.97 11.90
CA GLU A 214 10.99 -18.58 11.72
C GLU A 214 11.94 -17.60 12.41
N ARG A 215 12.65 -18.02 13.47
CA ARG A 215 13.55 -17.15 14.23
C ARG A 215 14.82 -16.82 13.47
N GLU A 216 15.24 -17.68 12.53
CA GLU A 216 16.40 -17.41 11.68
C GLU A 216 16.18 -16.20 10.76
N GLN A 217 14.92 -15.86 10.49
CA GLN A 217 14.58 -14.68 9.68
C GLN A 217 14.62 -13.38 10.49
N ILE A 218 14.70 -13.44 11.82
CA ILE A 218 14.80 -12.24 12.66
C ILE A 218 16.23 -11.72 12.57
N HIS A 219 16.45 -10.73 11.71
CA HIS A 219 17.76 -10.10 11.52
C HIS A 219 18.12 -9.17 12.69
N ASP A 220 17.15 -8.46 13.25
CA ASP A 220 17.33 -7.61 14.43
C ASP A 220 16.09 -7.66 15.33
N GLY A 221 16.19 -8.44 16.40
CA GLY A 221 15.09 -8.62 17.36
C GLY A 221 14.77 -7.37 18.19
N ARG A 222 15.71 -6.43 18.34
CA ARG A 222 15.43 -5.15 19.00
C ARG A 222 14.62 -4.27 18.07
N LEU A 223 15.03 -4.18 16.81
CA LEU A 223 14.31 -3.43 15.78
C LEU A 223 12.90 -4.01 15.60
N MET A 224 12.76 -5.34 15.54
CA MET A 224 11.45 -6.00 15.41
C MET A 224 10.49 -5.57 16.53
N LYS A 225 10.95 -5.55 17.79
CA LYS A 225 10.13 -5.10 18.93
C LYS A 225 9.79 -3.61 18.82
N GLN A 226 10.76 -2.77 18.46
CA GLN A 226 10.53 -1.34 18.24
C GLN A 226 9.50 -1.12 17.13
N SER A 227 9.62 -1.82 16.00
CA SER A 227 8.69 -1.79 14.87
C SER A 227 7.27 -2.17 15.27
N ILE A 228 7.09 -3.26 16.02
CA ILE A 228 5.75 -3.69 16.49
C ILE A 228 5.14 -2.65 17.44
N VAL A 229 5.94 -2.11 18.37
CA VAL A 229 5.47 -1.09 19.31
C VAL A 229 5.08 0.20 18.57
N VAL A 230 5.93 0.68 17.66
CA VAL A 230 5.63 1.88 16.87
C VAL A 230 4.44 1.63 15.93
N LEU A 231 4.31 0.45 15.33
CA LEU A 231 3.13 0.09 14.52
C LEU A 231 1.85 0.17 15.34
N ALA A 232 1.85 -0.32 16.59
CA ALA A 232 0.69 -0.19 17.47
C ALA A 232 0.35 1.27 17.75
N PHE A 233 1.36 2.12 18.00
CA PHE A 233 1.16 3.56 18.15
C PHE A 233 0.68 4.25 16.89
N VAL A 234 1.11 3.80 15.70
CA VAL A 234 0.64 4.29 14.40
C VAL A 234 -0.85 4.01 14.25
N VAL A 235 -1.29 2.77 14.50
CA VAL A 235 -2.70 2.38 14.41
C VAL A 235 -3.56 3.19 15.39
N VAL A 236 -3.10 3.34 16.63
CA VAL A 236 -3.80 4.18 17.62
C VAL A 236 -3.81 5.65 17.19
N GLY A 237 -2.68 6.18 16.73
CA GLY A 237 -2.55 7.56 16.27
C GLY A 237 -3.50 7.86 15.13
N PHE A 238 -3.62 6.95 14.15
CA PHE A 238 -4.60 7.09 13.07
C PHE A 238 -6.03 6.95 13.56
N MET A 239 -6.33 6.05 14.50
CA MET A 239 -7.69 5.94 15.03
C MET A 239 -8.18 7.20 15.73
N PHE A 240 -7.27 7.96 16.36
CA PHE A 240 -7.61 9.16 17.11
C PHE A 240 -7.22 10.47 16.40
N HIS A 241 -6.67 10.44 15.18
CA HIS A 241 -6.14 11.64 14.50
C HIS A 241 -7.19 12.75 14.39
N GLY A 242 -8.42 12.40 13.98
CA GLY A 242 -9.53 13.34 13.85
C GLY A 242 -10.00 13.92 15.18
N THR A 243 -10.00 13.11 16.26
CA THR A 243 -10.37 13.58 17.61
C THR A 243 -9.30 14.47 18.25
N LEU A 244 -8.03 14.25 17.87
CA LEU A 244 -6.90 15.03 18.36
C LEU A 244 -6.68 16.31 17.55
N GLY A 245 -7.40 16.50 16.44
CA GLY A 245 -7.21 17.63 15.54
C GLY A 245 -5.83 17.63 14.87
N ILE A 246 -5.23 16.44 14.70
CA ILE A 246 -3.94 16.29 14.03
C ILE A 246 -4.14 15.65 12.66
N GLU A 247 -3.38 16.12 11.69
CA GLU A 247 -3.35 15.56 10.35
C GLU A 247 -2.77 14.13 10.36
N SER A 248 -3.35 13.23 9.56
CA SER A 248 -2.85 11.87 9.38
C SER A 248 -1.38 11.82 8.93
N SER A 249 -0.93 12.80 8.14
CA SER A 249 0.48 12.94 7.73
C SER A 249 1.43 13.11 8.92
N VAL A 250 1.02 13.87 9.93
CA VAL A 250 1.79 14.11 11.15
C VAL A 250 1.98 12.80 11.93
N VAL A 251 0.93 11.96 12.00
CA VAL A 251 1.03 10.64 12.63
C VAL A 251 2.06 9.76 11.90
N ALA A 252 1.96 9.65 10.58
CA ALA A 252 2.86 8.83 9.76
C ALA A 252 4.32 9.31 9.86
N MET A 253 4.56 10.60 9.69
CA MET A 253 5.89 11.19 9.74
C MET A 253 6.51 11.08 11.13
N THR A 254 5.71 11.29 12.19
CA THR A 254 6.18 11.14 13.58
C THR A 254 6.59 9.70 13.85
N ALA A 255 5.81 8.72 13.41
CA ALA A 255 6.14 7.31 13.59
C ALA A 255 7.43 6.92 12.87
N ALA A 256 7.62 7.36 11.62
CA ALA A 256 8.83 7.12 10.86
C ALA A 256 10.05 7.76 11.54
N ALA A 257 9.93 9.02 11.97
CA ALA A 257 11.00 9.74 12.67
C ALA A 257 11.35 9.09 14.01
N VAL A 258 10.35 8.75 14.83
CA VAL A 258 10.55 8.05 16.11
C VAL A 258 11.24 6.71 15.88
N LEU A 259 10.77 5.91 14.92
CA LEU A 259 11.37 4.60 14.63
C LEU A 259 12.84 4.75 14.19
N LEU A 260 13.15 5.70 13.30
CA LEU A 260 14.52 5.99 12.87
C LEU A 260 15.41 6.42 14.04
N LEU A 261 14.92 7.30 14.91
CA LEU A 261 15.67 7.80 16.08
C LEU A 261 15.98 6.68 17.07
N ILE A 262 15.00 5.84 17.41
CA ILE A 262 15.18 4.78 18.41
C ILE A 262 15.93 3.55 17.86
N SER A 263 15.82 3.30 16.54
CA SER A 263 16.53 2.21 15.87
C SER A 263 17.95 2.58 15.48
N ARG A 264 18.26 3.89 15.40
CA ARG A 264 19.54 4.44 14.94
C ARG A 264 19.93 3.94 13.55
N ARG A 265 18.94 3.66 12.70
CA ARG A 265 19.15 3.25 11.30
C ARG A 265 19.48 4.45 10.44
N ASP A 266 20.22 4.19 9.38
CA ASP A 266 20.65 5.22 8.44
C ASP A 266 19.46 5.66 7.59
N ILE A 267 19.05 6.92 7.78
CA ILE A 267 17.96 7.53 7.01
C ILE A 267 18.24 7.49 5.51
N THR A 268 19.50 7.56 5.09
CA THR A 268 19.89 7.54 3.68
C THR A 268 19.49 6.21 3.04
N LYS A 269 19.65 5.10 3.75
CA LYS A 269 19.23 3.78 3.27
C LYS A 269 17.71 3.68 3.20
N ALA A 270 17.01 4.19 4.20
CA ALA A 270 15.55 4.22 4.20
C ALA A 270 14.99 5.06 3.04
N LEU A 271 15.60 6.21 2.74
CA LEU A 271 15.20 7.10 1.63
C LEU A 271 15.37 6.47 0.25
N VAL A 272 16.29 5.51 0.08
CA VAL A 272 16.44 4.76 -1.18
C VAL A 272 15.25 3.84 -1.44
N HIS A 273 14.55 3.41 -0.38
CA HIS A 273 13.37 2.55 -0.49
C HIS A 273 12.06 3.33 -0.60
N VAL A 274 12.10 4.65 -0.50
CA VAL A 274 10.93 5.50 -0.76
C VAL A 274 10.63 5.49 -2.27
N GLU A 275 9.36 5.31 -2.62
CA GLU A 275 8.90 5.36 -4.00
C GLU A 275 8.70 6.79 -4.49
N TRP A 276 9.81 7.46 -4.83
CA TRP A 276 9.80 8.84 -5.34
C TRP A 276 8.92 9.01 -6.59
N THR A 277 8.84 7.97 -7.42
CA THR A 277 7.97 7.95 -8.61
C THR A 277 6.49 8.04 -8.25
N THR A 278 6.08 7.41 -7.16
CA THR A 278 4.70 7.43 -6.65
C THR A 278 4.39 8.81 -6.05
N LEU A 279 5.28 9.38 -5.25
CA LEU A 279 5.11 10.74 -4.71
C LEU A 279 5.01 11.80 -5.81
N ALA A 280 5.90 11.75 -6.80
CA ALA A 280 5.88 12.68 -7.93
C ALA A 280 4.63 12.49 -8.81
N PHE A 281 4.12 11.26 -8.94
CA PHE A 281 2.89 10.97 -9.66
C PHE A 281 1.70 11.65 -8.99
N PHE A 282 1.53 11.50 -7.67
CA PHE A 282 0.43 12.14 -6.95
C PHE A 282 0.53 13.66 -6.96
N ALA A 283 1.73 14.22 -6.75
CA ALA A 283 1.94 15.66 -6.87
C ALA A 283 1.50 16.21 -8.24
N GLY A 284 1.89 15.53 -9.33
CA GLY A 284 1.46 15.92 -10.68
C GLY A 284 -0.05 15.72 -10.92
N LEU A 285 -0.62 14.63 -10.40
CA LEU A 285 -2.05 14.35 -10.53
C LEU A 285 -2.90 15.41 -9.82
N PHE A 286 -2.51 15.82 -8.61
CA PHE A 286 -3.17 16.89 -7.87
C PHE A 286 -3.17 18.21 -8.64
N ILE A 287 -2.05 18.57 -9.27
CA ILE A 287 -1.97 19.79 -10.09
C ILE A 287 -2.89 19.69 -11.31
N ILE A 288 -2.91 18.54 -12.01
CA ILE A 288 -3.78 18.37 -13.17
C ILE A 288 -5.25 18.48 -12.78
N VAL A 289 -5.67 17.84 -11.68
CA VAL A 289 -7.03 17.93 -11.16
C VAL A 289 -7.33 19.37 -10.71
N GLY A 290 -6.40 20.03 -10.03
CA GLY A 290 -6.49 21.45 -9.69
C GLY A 290 -6.71 22.36 -10.90
N GLY A 291 -6.18 22.00 -12.08
CA GLY A 291 -6.41 22.75 -13.32
C GLY A 291 -7.83 22.64 -13.86
N LEU A 292 -8.49 21.52 -13.58
CA LEU A 292 -9.92 21.40 -13.85
C LEU A 292 -10.72 22.27 -12.87
N ALA A 293 -10.32 22.32 -11.60
CA ALA A 293 -10.98 23.14 -10.58
C ALA A 293 -10.84 24.65 -10.87
N GLU A 294 -9.62 25.11 -11.15
CA GLU A 294 -9.34 26.53 -11.43
C GLU A 294 -10.04 27.04 -12.69
N THR A 295 -10.26 26.16 -13.67
CA THR A 295 -11.03 26.51 -14.86
C THR A 295 -12.55 26.48 -14.63
N GLY A 296 -13.03 26.06 -13.45
CA GLY A 296 -14.46 25.88 -13.16
C GLY A 296 -15.08 24.70 -13.90
N THR A 297 -14.25 23.71 -14.29
CA THR A 297 -14.72 22.46 -14.90
C THR A 297 -15.30 21.52 -13.86
N ILE A 298 -14.70 21.52 -12.66
CA ILE A 298 -15.15 20.79 -11.47
C ILE A 298 -15.16 21.77 -10.29
N ASP A 299 -16.05 21.53 -9.33
CA ASP A 299 -16.14 22.30 -8.08
C ASP A 299 -15.00 21.95 -7.10
#